data_AF-A0A821ECR1-F1
#
_entry.id   AF-A0A821ECR1-F1
#
_cell.length_a   1.000
_cell.length_b   1.000
_cell.length_c   1.000
_cell.angle_alpha   90.00
_cell.angle_beta   90.00
_cell.angle_gamma   90.00
#
_symmetry.space_group_name_H-M   'P 1'
#
loop_
_entity.id
_entity.type
_entity.pdbx_description
1 polymer ?
#
loop_
_entity_poly.entity_id
_entity_poly.type
_entity_poly.pdbx_seq_one_letter_code
_entity_poly.pdbx_strand_id
1 'polypeptide(L)'
;DILNTGTIAFEGQLIEVSEFLAPPRLLICSRCNTPGHLKKECKNDIDLCRRCGSNRTEGEHKECIIKCHHCNGNHEATSFQCSIINDFRKELILKLKSRPDLLPQNVQLFIPTQYRSHGGKGNRILINNNIIEGNARTKQQQQYTYHQHSNEWPLLSNNIDTTSPNEWLSHNTNRNSIWSDMTKSQEIFNSLKEKFNKQETDIAKRYQEHKLKLGSILSVMSVQIQQQNETIKSVFTTITELIPIVTLSLGICQQLATTTTTSNSTDRQVKLPSDTTTSQIQTLINFLNEQHQLVSNKHLKFVENFEKNNQLLQHGIELFTSTSE
;
A
#
# COMPACT_ATOMS: atom_id res chain seq x y z
N ASP A 1 -13.77 -3.41 7.71
CA ASP A 1 -13.80 -4.79 8.24
C ASP A 1 -12.65 -5.69 7.86
N ILE A 2 -12.07 -5.65 6.65
CA ILE A 2 -10.93 -6.52 6.26
C ILE A 2 -9.74 -6.43 7.25
N LEU A 3 -9.43 -5.22 7.75
CA LEU A 3 -8.37 -4.99 8.73
C LEU A 3 -8.65 -5.59 10.12
N ASN A 4 -9.92 -5.82 10.45
CA ASN A 4 -10.35 -6.38 11.75
C ASN A 4 -10.61 -7.89 11.66
N THR A 5 -11.09 -8.37 10.52
CA THR A 5 -11.46 -9.78 10.33
C THR A 5 -10.33 -10.64 9.77
N GLY A 6 -9.29 -10.03 9.19
CA GLY A 6 -8.16 -10.75 8.58
C GLY A 6 -8.57 -11.70 7.46
N THR A 7 -9.76 -11.51 6.88
CA THR A 7 -10.36 -12.44 5.91
C THR A 7 -11.04 -11.66 4.80
N ILE A 8 -10.86 -12.10 3.56
CA ILE A 8 -11.56 -11.59 2.38
C ILE A 8 -12.40 -12.72 1.77
N ALA A 9 -13.61 -12.42 1.35
CA ALA A 9 -14.40 -13.35 0.55
C ALA A 9 -14.03 -13.16 -0.92
N PHE A 10 -13.51 -14.20 -1.57
CA PHE A 10 -13.22 -14.23 -3.00
C PHE A 10 -13.86 -15.49 -3.59
N GLU A 11 -14.73 -15.32 -4.59
CA GLU A 11 -15.46 -16.44 -5.24
C GLU A 11 -16.23 -17.36 -4.27
N GLY A 12 -16.73 -16.81 -3.15
CA GLY A 12 -17.44 -17.57 -2.12
C GLY A 12 -16.53 -18.35 -1.16
N GLN A 13 -15.20 -18.28 -1.33
CA GLN A 13 -14.24 -18.76 -0.35
C GLN A 13 -13.75 -17.63 0.54
N LEU A 14 -13.68 -17.89 1.85
CA LEU A 14 -13.01 -17.01 2.80
C LEU A 14 -11.51 -17.30 2.75
N ILE A 15 -10.75 -16.32 2.27
CA ILE A 15 -9.29 -16.34 2.23
C ILE A 15 -8.78 -15.54 3.43
N GLU A 16 -7.94 -16.16 4.25
CA GLU A 16 -7.24 -15.46 5.32
C GLU A 16 -6.15 -14.56 4.72
N VAL A 17 -6.28 -13.25 4.95
CA VAL A 17 -5.38 -12.24 4.43
C VAL A 17 -4.61 -11.65 5.60
N SER A 18 -3.31 -11.92 5.62
CA SER A 18 -2.40 -11.24 6.50
C SER A 18 -2.09 -9.84 5.98
N GLU A 19 -2.04 -8.88 6.89
CA GLU A 19 -1.59 -7.52 6.60
C GLU A 19 -0.22 -7.55 5.91
N PHE A 20 -0.15 -7.03 4.68
CA PHE A 20 1.11 -6.95 3.95
C PHE A 20 1.98 -5.83 4.51
N LEU A 21 2.83 -6.18 5.47
CA LEU A 21 3.87 -5.28 5.94
C LEU A 21 5.08 -5.45 5.05
N ALA A 22 5.42 -4.39 4.32
CA ALA A 22 6.64 -4.35 3.53
C ALA A 22 7.81 -4.78 4.44
N PRO A 23 8.54 -5.86 4.08
CA PRO A 23 9.49 -6.47 4.98
C PRO A 23 10.52 -5.40 5.39
N PRO A 24 10.67 -5.10 6.69
CA PRO A 24 11.60 -4.07 7.12
C PRO A 24 12.99 -4.44 6.62
N ARG A 25 13.74 -3.43 6.14
CA ARG A 25 15.14 -3.62 5.78
C ARG A 25 15.88 -4.01 7.06
N LEU A 26 16.19 -5.30 7.18
CA LEU A 26 16.94 -5.81 8.32
C LEU A 26 18.35 -5.25 8.26
N LEU A 27 18.78 -4.65 9.37
CA LEU A 27 20.19 -4.37 9.59
C LEU A 27 20.89 -5.71 9.83
N ILE A 28 21.57 -6.21 8.80
CA ILE A 28 22.39 -7.41 8.89
C ILE A 28 23.85 -6.98 8.91
N CYS A 29 24.56 -7.38 9.96
CA CYS A 29 25.96 -7.05 10.13
C CYS A 29 26.78 -7.61 8.97
N SER A 30 27.55 -6.79 8.26
CA SER A 30 28.35 -7.26 7.12
C SER A 30 29.60 -8.06 7.52
N ARG A 31 29.90 -8.16 8.82
CA ARG A 31 31.02 -8.94 9.38
C ARG A 31 30.57 -10.35 9.75
N CYS A 32 29.61 -10.48 10.66
CA CYS A 32 29.14 -11.79 11.12
C CYS A 32 27.87 -12.30 10.41
N ASN A 33 27.23 -11.46 9.59
CA ASN A 33 25.97 -11.78 8.88
C ASN A 33 24.79 -12.12 9.81
N THR A 34 24.88 -11.77 11.10
CA THR A 34 23.78 -11.85 12.08
C THR A 34 22.94 -10.57 12.01
N PRO A 35 21.60 -10.65 12.16
CA PRO A 35 20.75 -9.47 12.22
C PRO A 35 20.91 -8.70 13.54
N GLY A 36 20.55 -7.41 13.54
CA GLY A 36 20.34 -6.60 14.75
C GLY A 36 21.46 -5.64 15.14
N HIS A 37 22.59 -5.60 14.42
CA HIS A 37 23.67 -4.65 14.70
C HIS A 37 24.47 -4.28 13.45
N LEU A 38 25.24 -3.18 13.52
CA LEU A 38 26.13 -2.73 12.46
C LEU A 38 27.54 -3.33 12.60
N LYS A 39 28.32 -3.34 11.51
CA LYS A 39 29.73 -3.82 11.52
C LYS A 39 30.57 -3.17 12.64
N LYS A 40 30.32 -1.88 12.93
CA LYS A 40 31.04 -1.12 13.97
C LYS A 40 30.78 -1.62 15.39
N GLU A 41 29.63 -2.24 15.62
CA GLU A 41 29.17 -2.75 16.93
C GLU A 41 29.33 -4.27 17.03
N CYS A 42 29.92 -4.89 16.00
CA CYS A 42 30.11 -6.33 15.95
C CYS A 42 31.24 -6.74 16.89
N LYS A 43 30.92 -7.63 17.82
CA LYS A 43 31.89 -8.22 18.77
C LYS A 43 32.75 -9.32 18.14
N ASN A 44 32.42 -9.77 16.94
CA ASN A 44 33.25 -10.75 16.24
C ASN A 44 34.47 -10.04 15.65
N ASP A 45 35.64 -10.67 15.79
CA ASP A 45 36.89 -10.18 15.21
C ASP A 45 37.07 -10.64 13.76
N ILE A 46 36.29 -11.64 13.34
CA ILE A 46 36.44 -12.30 12.05
C ILE A 46 35.29 -11.94 11.10
N ASP A 47 35.63 -11.55 9.87
CA ASP A 47 34.68 -11.32 8.78
C ASP A 47 34.29 -12.68 8.16
N LEU A 48 33.02 -13.09 8.33
CA LEU A 48 32.47 -14.33 7.82
C LEU A 48 31.93 -14.15 6.39
N CYS A 49 32.09 -15.19 5.58
CA CYS A 49 31.53 -15.25 4.24
C CYS A 49 30.01 -15.34 4.28
N ARG A 50 29.33 -14.51 3.50
CA ARG A 50 27.86 -14.54 3.36
C ARG A 50 27.32 -15.83 2.78
N ARG A 51 28.11 -16.48 1.90
CA ARG A 51 27.69 -17.66 1.15
C ARG A 51 27.88 -18.95 1.93
N CYS A 52 28.98 -19.11 2.67
CA CYS A 52 29.32 -20.37 3.35
C CYS A 52 29.62 -20.25 4.86
N GLY A 53 29.69 -19.02 5.40
CA GLY A 53 30.03 -18.79 6.81
C GLY A 53 31.49 -18.97 7.21
N SER A 54 32.40 -19.29 6.29
CA SER A 54 33.84 -19.43 6.58
C SER A 54 34.53 -18.07 6.70
N ASN A 55 35.68 -18.03 7.37
CA ASN A 55 36.47 -16.82 7.57
C ASN A 55 37.00 -16.26 6.23
N ARG A 56 36.79 -14.96 5.97
CA ARG A 56 37.25 -14.27 4.75
C ARG A 56 38.71 -13.80 4.82
N THR A 57 39.43 -14.10 5.90
CA THR A 57 40.81 -13.64 6.14
C THR A 57 41.84 -14.31 5.23
N GLU A 58 41.48 -15.41 4.56
CA GLU A 58 42.34 -16.09 3.59
C GLU A 58 41.82 -15.82 2.17
N GLY A 59 42.73 -15.48 1.26
CA GLY A 59 42.46 -14.86 -0.05
C GLY A 59 41.35 -15.48 -0.90
N GLU A 60 40.82 -14.65 -1.80
CA GLU A 60 39.82 -14.95 -2.85
C GLU A 60 38.87 -16.14 -2.56
N HIS A 61 37.97 -15.92 -1.61
CA HIS A 61 36.87 -16.83 -1.31
C HIS A 61 35.77 -16.81 -2.41
N LYS A 62 36.15 -17.11 -3.66
CA LYS A 62 35.30 -17.08 -4.87
C LYS A 62 34.55 -18.41 -5.09
N GLU A 63 35.20 -19.53 -4.78
CA GLU A 63 34.67 -20.90 -4.96
C GLU A 63 34.28 -21.52 -3.62
N CYS A 64 33.14 -21.10 -3.08
CA CYS A 64 32.60 -21.66 -1.84
C CYS A 64 31.23 -22.30 -2.04
N ILE A 65 31.01 -23.43 -1.38
CA ILE A 65 29.71 -24.11 -1.34
C ILE A 65 28.74 -23.22 -0.57
N ILE A 66 27.62 -22.88 -1.20
CA ILE A 66 26.59 -22.04 -0.57
C ILE A 66 25.92 -22.84 0.55
N LYS A 67 26.19 -22.45 1.79
CA LYS A 67 25.62 -23.02 3.00
C LYS A 67 25.46 -21.93 4.06
N CYS A 68 24.22 -21.75 4.51
CA CYS A 68 23.90 -20.78 5.55
C CYS A 68 24.47 -21.25 6.89
N HIS A 69 25.33 -20.48 7.52
CA HIS A 69 25.85 -20.82 8.86
C HIS A 69 24.82 -20.67 9.99
N HIS A 70 23.68 -20.01 9.75
CA HIS A 70 22.61 -19.90 10.73
C HIS A 70 21.76 -21.18 10.80
N CYS A 71 21.27 -21.65 9.65
CA CYS A 71 20.30 -22.76 9.57
C CYS A 71 20.83 -24.00 8.81
N ASN A 72 22.09 -23.99 8.38
CA ASN A 72 22.73 -25.03 7.56
C ASN A 72 22.06 -25.33 6.20
N GLY A 73 21.13 -24.48 5.73
CA GLY A 73 20.45 -24.63 4.44
C GLY A 73 21.28 -24.19 3.22
N ASN A 74 20.86 -24.62 2.02
CA ASN A 74 21.52 -24.32 0.75
C ASN A 74 21.17 -22.92 0.20
N HIS A 75 21.44 -21.88 0.99
CA HIS A 75 21.24 -20.48 0.61
C HIS A 75 22.23 -19.57 1.33
N GLU A 76 22.34 -18.32 0.90
CA GLU A 76 23.17 -17.33 1.60
C GLU A 76 22.62 -17.01 2.99
N ALA A 77 23.50 -16.65 3.92
CA ALA A 77 23.12 -16.33 5.30
C ALA A 77 22.21 -15.09 5.42
N THR A 78 22.22 -14.21 4.41
CA THR A 78 21.37 -13.03 4.32
C THR A 78 20.08 -13.26 3.53
N SER A 79 19.87 -14.47 3.00
CA SER A 79 18.70 -14.79 2.16
C SER A 79 17.39 -14.76 2.96
N PHE A 80 16.31 -14.39 2.28
CA PHE A 80 14.95 -14.49 2.80
C PHE A 80 14.50 -15.93 3.09
N GLN A 81 15.21 -16.92 2.54
CA GLN A 81 14.95 -18.34 2.76
C GLN A 81 15.47 -18.85 4.10
N CYS A 82 16.32 -18.08 4.81
CA CYS A 82 16.81 -18.48 6.12
C CYS A 82 15.71 -18.35 7.18
N SER A 83 15.38 -19.46 7.86
CA SER A 83 14.39 -19.48 8.94
C SER A 83 14.72 -18.47 10.05
N ILE A 84 15.97 -18.44 10.51
CA ILE A 84 16.42 -17.53 11.59
C ILE A 84 16.28 -16.06 11.20
N ILE A 85 16.64 -15.69 9.97
CA ILE A 85 16.46 -14.31 9.49
C ILE A 85 14.98 -13.97 9.37
N ASN A 86 14.15 -14.94 8.96
CA ASN A 86 12.73 -14.75 8.81
C ASN A 86 12.02 -14.61 10.17
N ASP A 87 12.41 -15.40 11.16
CA ASP A 87 11.86 -15.34 12.52
C ASP A 87 12.25 -14.03 13.21
N PHE A 88 13.51 -13.60 13.08
CA PHE A 88 13.93 -12.28 13.55
C PHE A 88 13.13 -11.15 12.89
N ARG A 89 12.81 -11.28 11.60
CA ARG A 89 11.95 -10.31 10.90
C ARG A 89 10.54 -10.27 11.47
N LYS A 90 9.92 -11.43 11.71
CA LYS A 90 8.59 -11.53 12.30
C LYS A 90 8.56 -10.90 13.69
N GLU A 91 9.55 -11.19 14.52
CA GLU A 91 9.67 -10.59 15.86
C GLU A 91 9.83 -9.07 15.79
N LEU A 92 10.66 -8.56 14.86
CA LEU A 92 10.83 -7.12 14.68
C LEU A 92 9.52 -6.45 14.27
N ILE A 93 8.78 -7.07 13.35
CA ILE A 93 7.47 -6.59 12.92
C ILE A 93 6.49 -6.55 14.11
N LEU A 94 6.42 -7.62 14.91
CA LEU A 94 5.56 -7.67 16.09
C LEU A 94 5.93 -6.59 17.12
N LYS A 95 7.23 -6.36 17.35
CA LYS A 95 7.71 -5.29 18.23
C LYS A 95 7.30 -3.91 17.70
N LEU A 96 7.49 -3.65 16.40
CA LEU A 96 7.08 -2.39 15.78
C LEU A 96 5.55 -2.20 15.79
N LYS A 97 4.75 -3.27 15.66
CA LYS A 97 3.29 -3.22 15.84
C LYS A 97 2.90 -2.83 17.26
N SER A 98 3.56 -3.41 18.27
CA SER A 98 3.28 -3.09 19.67
C SER A 98 3.70 -1.68 20.08
N ARG A 99 4.65 -1.09 19.33
CA ARG A 99 5.26 0.20 19.61
C ARG A 99 5.38 1.05 18.34
N PRO A 100 4.26 1.59 17.83
CA PRO A 100 4.25 2.41 16.62
C PRO A 100 5.07 3.70 16.79
N ASP A 101 5.36 4.13 18.03
CA ASP A 101 6.29 5.21 18.37
C ASP A 101 7.73 4.96 17.90
N LEU A 102 8.12 3.70 17.71
CA LEU A 102 9.46 3.30 17.25
C LEU A 102 9.56 3.21 15.71
N LEU A 103 8.46 3.37 14.98
CA LEU A 103 8.50 3.44 13.52
C LEU A 103 9.15 4.77 13.10
N PRO A 104 10.16 4.76 12.22
CA PRO A 104 10.66 5.99 11.63
C PRO A 104 9.49 6.74 10.98
N GLN A 105 9.37 8.06 11.20
CA GLN A 105 8.35 8.92 10.56
C GLN A 105 8.33 8.81 9.02
N ASN A 106 9.38 8.20 8.44
CA ASN A 106 9.65 8.11 7.01
C ASN A 106 9.42 6.71 6.44
N VAL A 107 8.64 5.82 7.09
CA VAL A 107 8.20 4.57 6.45
C VAL A 107 7.21 4.93 5.33
N GLN A 108 7.73 5.43 4.22
CA GLN A 108 7.07 5.36 2.93
C GLN A 108 6.93 3.87 2.63
N LEU A 109 5.68 3.43 2.46
CA LEU A 109 5.34 2.17 1.81
C LEU A 109 6.30 1.97 0.65
N PHE A 110 7.15 0.95 0.73
CA PHE A 110 8.09 0.66 -0.33
C PHE A 110 7.30 0.09 -1.49
N ILE A 111 6.71 0.96 -2.31
CA ILE A 111 6.06 0.61 -3.56
C ILE A 111 7.20 0.12 -4.48
N PRO A 112 7.21 -1.18 -4.85
CA PRO A 112 8.22 -1.73 -5.76
C PRO A 112 8.32 -0.88 -7.02
N THR A 113 9.52 -0.73 -7.57
CA THR A 113 9.79 0.16 -8.71
C THR A 113 8.90 -0.12 -9.92
N GLN A 114 8.43 -1.36 -10.09
CA GLN A 114 7.46 -1.75 -11.13
C GLN A 114 6.08 -1.05 -11.02
N TYR A 115 5.77 -0.44 -9.87
CA TYR A 115 4.53 0.32 -9.63
C TYR A 115 4.78 1.82 -9.48
N ARG A 116 6.04 2.29 -9.66
CA ARG A 116 6.32 3.72 -9.76
C ARG A 116 6.13 4.12 -11.21
N SER A 117 5.21 5.03 -11.50
CA SER A 117 5.03 5.56 -12.85
C SER A 117 6.38 5.98 -13.42
N HIS A 118 6.78 5.34 -14.51
CA HIS A 118 7.96 5.67 -15.29
C HIS A 118 7.80 7.09 -15.84
N GLY A 119 8.24 8.10 -15.10
CA GLY A 119 8.14 9.49 -15.58
C GLY A 119 8.45 10.62 -14.60
N GLY A 120 8.67 10.36 -13.31
CA GLY A 120 8.87 11.43 -12.33
C GLY A 120 10.29 11.52 -11.80
N LYS A 121 11.15 12.37 -12.38
CA LYS A 121 12.30 12.91 -11.65
C LYS A 121 11.76 13.71 -10.46
N GLY A 122 11.93 13.16 -9.25
CA GLY A 122 11.91 13.87 -7.98
C GLY A 122 10.62 14.63 -7.64
N ASN A 123 9.66 13.95 -7.01
CA ASN A 123 8.75 14.62 -6.08
C ASN A 123 8.82 13.91 -4.72
N ARG A 124 9.53 14.55 -3.78
CA ARG A 124 9.33 14.33 -2.35
C ARG A 124 7.90 14.76 -2.05
N ILE A 125 7.02 13.81 -1.75
CA ILE A 125 5.76 14.12 -1.09
C ILE A 125 6.14 14.57 0.33
N LEU A 126 6.23 15.88 0.51
CA LEU A 126 6.27 16.53 1.82
C LEU A 126 4.88 16.40 2.43
N ILE A 127 4.77 15.64 3.52
CA ILE A 127 3.62 15.72 4.41
C ILE A 127 4.13 16.34 5.71
N ASN A 128 3.46 17.43 6.09
CA ASN A 128 3.66 18.33 7.23
C ASN A 128 4.59 19.54 7.07
N ASN A 129 3.93 20.69 7.03
CA ASN A 129 4.45 22.00 7.35
C ASN A 129 5.01 21.99 8.79
N ASN A 130 6.33 21.94 8.93
CA ASN A 130 7.06 22.62 9.98
C ASN A 130 8.44 22.98 9.44
N ILE A 131 8.54 24.25 9.05
CA ILE A 131 9.80 24.89 8.70
C ILE A 131 10.62 24.98 9.99
N ILE A 132 11.66 24.16 10.10
CA ILE A 132 12.78 24.43 10.99
C ILE A 132 13.94 24.80 10.09
N GLU A 133 14.15 26.10 9.91
CA GLU A 133 15.38 26.65 9.35
C GLU A 133 16.53 26.31 10.30
N GLY A 134 17.42 25.42 9.85
CA GLY A 134 18.56 24.94 10.63
C GLY A 134 19.76 24.67 9.73
N ASN A 135 20.47 25.75 9.42
CA ASN A 135 21.87 25.87 9.01
C ASN A 135 22.50 24.81 8.08
N ALA A 136 22.80 25.30 6.88
CA ALA A 136 23.75 24.74 5.93
C ALA A 136 25.17 24.60 6.53
N ARG A 137 25.74 23.40 6.40
CA ARG A 137 27.16 23.01 6.21
C ARG A 137 27.20 21.51 6.50
N THR A 138 27.49 20.62 5.55
CA THR A 138 28.83 20.38 5.04
C THR A 138 28.72 19.58 3.73
N LYS A 139 29.34 20.08 2.66
CA LYS A 139 29.56 19.33 1.42
C LYS A 139 30.58 18.22 1.68
N GLN A 140 30.17 16.97 1.58
CA GLN A 140 31.03 15.89 1.07
C GLN A 140 30.20 15.08 0.07
N GLN A 141 30.31 15.49 -1.20
CA GLN A 141 29.99 14.64 -2.33
C GLN A 141 30.96 13.47 -2.29
N GLN A 142 30.54 12.34 -1.73
CA GLN A 142 31.13 11.06 -2.11
C GLN A 142 30.61 10.75 -3.51
N GLN A 143 31.50 10.91 -4.48
CA GLN A 143 31.33 10.41 -5.84
C GLN A 143 31.06 8.91 -5.78
N TYR A 144 29.81 8.53 -6.00
CA TYR A 144 29.50 7.16 -6.39
C TYR A 144 29.92 7.01 -7.85
N THR A 145 31.07 6.38 -8.07
CA THR A 145 31.45 5.81 -9.37
C THR A 145 30.43 4.73 -9.70
N TYR A 146 29.40 5.11 -10.45
CA TYR A 146 28.62 4.16 -11.22
C TYR A 146 29.58 3.53 -12.23
N HIS A 147 29.94 2.27 -12.03
CA HIS A 147 30.45 1.45 -13.13
C HIS A 147 29.32 1.32 -14.16
N GLN A 148 29.30 2.24 -15.11
CA GLN A 148 28.66 2.00 -16.40
C GLN A 148 29.38 0.81 -17.01
N HIS A 149 28.78 -0.38 -16.92
CA HIS A 149 29.01 -1.40 -17.93
C HIS A 149 28.45 -0.82 -19.24
N SER A 150 29.30 -0.12 -19.98
CA SER A 150 29.07 0.12 -21.39
C SER A 150 28.97 -1.26 -22.03
N ASN A 151 27.78 -1.57 -22.56
CA ASN A 151 27.66 -2.57 -23.61
C ASN A 151 28.34 -1.97 -24.84
N GLU A 152 29.68 -1.98 -24.85
CA GLU A 152 30.43 -1.74 -26.07
C GLU A 152 30.16 -2.92 -26.98
N TRP A 153 29.51 -2.62 -28.11
CA TRP A 153 29.44 -3.53 -29.23
C TRP A 153 30.86 -4.01 -29.58
N PRO A 154 31.05 -5.29 -29.97
CA PRO A 154 32.36 -5.76 -30.39
C PRO A 154 32.84 -4.89 -31.55
N LEU A 155 33.89 -4.11 -31.30
CA LEU A 155 34.62 -3.40 -32.34
C LEU A 155 35.25 -4.45 -33.24
N LEU A 156 34.80 -4.51 -34.50
CA LEU A 156 35.49 -5.26 -35.54
C LEU A 156 36.92 -4.70 -35.63
N SER A 157 37.90 -5.53 -35.28
CA SER A 157 39.31 -5.17 -35.31
C SER A 157 39.73 -4.78 -36.72
N ASN A 158 39.90 -3.49 -36.96
CA ASN A 158 40.58 -2.95 -38.13
C ASN A 158 42.10 -3.15 -37.98
N ASN A 159 42.56 -4.41 -37.94
CA ASN A 159 43.96 -4.73 -38.20
C ASN A 159 44.07 -5.00 -39.70
N ILE A 160 44.18 -3.93 -40.48
CA ILE A 160 44.71 -4.00 -41.85
C ILE A 160 46.23 -3.99 -41.68
N ASP A 161 46.79 -5.19 -41.43
CA ASP A 161 48.22 -5.41 -41.60
C ASP A 161 48.54 -5.33 -43.09
N THR A 162 49.30 -4.31 -43.45
CA THR A 162 49.88 -4.13 -44.78
C THR A 162 51.02 -5.13 -44.98
N THR A 163 50.67 -6.39 -45.23
CA THR A 163 51.63 -7.40 -45.71
C THR A 163 51.08 -8.09 -46.96
N SER A 164 51.85 -7.94 -48.04
CA SER A 164 51.93 -8.77 -49.25
C SER A 164 50.65 -8.99 -50.09
N PRO A 165 50.56 -8.44 -51.32
CA PRO A 165 49.37 -8.54 -52.18
C PRO A 165 49.01 -9.92 -52.77
N ASN A 166 49.75 -11.01 -52.51
CA ASN A 166 49.64 -12.23 -53.32
C ASN A 166 49.11 -13.51 -52.64
N GLU A 167 48.65 -13.49 -51.38
CA GLU A 167 48.11 -14.69 -50.71
C GLU A 167 46.58 -14.71 -50.51
N TRP A 168 45.85 -13.67 -50.92
CA TRP A 168 44.41 -13.55 -50.68
C TRP A 168 43.49 -14.34 -51.62
N LEU A 169 44.03 -15.05 -52.61
CA LEU A 169 43.23 -15.75 -53.64
C LEU A 169 42.94 -17.22 -53.32
N SER A 170 43.54 -17.82 -52.29
CA SER A 170 43.39 -19.25 -51.97
C SER A 170 42.35 -19.58 -50.88
N HIS A 171 41.79 -18.60 -50.18
CA HIS A 171 40.76 -18.81 -49.13
C HIS A 171 39.32 -18.45 -49.53
N ASN A 172 39.05 -18.22 -50.82
CA ASN A 172 37.75 -17.77 -51.32
C ASN A 172 36.68 -18.89 -51.46
N THR A 173 36.92 -20.09 -50.92
CA THR A 173 35.96 -21.20 -50.94
C THR A 173 34.94 -21.16 -49.79
N ASN A 174 35.06 -20.23 -48.84
CA ASN A 174 34.17 -20.15 -47.68
C ASN A 174 33.16 -18.98 -47.69
N ARG A 175 32.86 -18.42 -48.87
CA ARG A 175 31.81 -17.38 -49.01
C ARG A 175 30.39 -17.94 -48.86
N ASN A 176 30.17 -19.23 -49.12
CA ASN A 176 28.86 -19.86 -48.97
C ASN A 176 28.43 -20.04 -47.50
N SER A 177 29.38 -20.08 -46.55
CA SER A 177 29.09 -20.17 -45.11
C SER A 177 28.42 -18.91 -44.58
N ILE A 178 28.90 -17.72 -44.97
CA ILE A 178 28.44 -16.43 -44.45
C ILE A 178 26.97 -16.19 -44.80
N TRP A 179 26.56 -16.49 -46.03
CA TRP A 179 25.16 -16.34 -46.45
C TRP A 179 24.23 -17.32 -45.72
N SER A 180 24.71 -18.54 -45.42
CA SER A 180 23.94 -19.53 -44.65
C SER A 180 23.77 -19.14 -43.17
N ASP A 181 24.71 -18.40 -42.60
CA ASP A 181 24.60 -17.88 -41.24
C ASP A 181 23.70 -16.64 -41.18
N MET A 182 23.67 -15.85 -42.25
CA MET A 182 22.77 -14.70 -42.38
C MET A 182 21.31 -15.13 -42.54
N THR A 183 21.01 -16.19 -43.30
CA THR A 183 19.65 -16.74 -43.39
C THR A 183 19.16 -17.32 -42.07
N LYS A 184 19.99 -18.08 -41.35
CA LYS A 184 19.68 -18.56 -39.98
C LYS A 184 19.41 -17.40 -39.02
N SER A 185 20.22 -16.34 -39.09
CA SER A 185 20.02 -15.15 -38.26
C SER A 185 18.70 -14.44 -38.57
N GLN A 186 18.31 -14.40 -39.85
CA GLN A 186 17.01 -13.85 -40.28
C GLN A 186 15.83 -14.69 -39.76
N GLU A 187 15.94 -16.02 -39.78
CA GLU A 187 14.93 -16.93 -39.23
C GLU A 187 14.75 -16.73 -37.71
N ILE A 188 15.87 -16.63 -36.98
CA ILE A 188 15.84 -16.35 -35.53
C ILE A 188 15.18 -14.99 -35.26
N PHE A 189 15.52 -13.95 -36.03
CA PHE A 189 14.93 -12.63 -35.88
C PHE A 189 13.42 -12.64 -36.14
N ASN A 190 12.98 -13.31 -37.21
CA ASN A 190 11.56 -13.44 -37.52
C ASN A 190 10.80 -14.21 -36.41
N SER A 191 11.39 -15.31 -35.91
CA SER A 191 10.80 -16.07 -34.79
C SER A 191 10.69 -15.23 -33.50
N LEU A 192 11.70 -14.42 -33.20
CA LEU A 192 11.66 -13.50 -32.06
C LEU A 192 10.59 -12.43 -32.26
N LYS A 193 10.50 -11.84 -33.46
CA LYS A 193 9.47 -10.84 -33.81
C LYS A 193 8.06 -11.40 -33.64
N GLU A 194 7.81 -12.63 -34.09
CA GLU A 194 6.53 -13.31 -33.88
C GLU A 194 6.23 -13.55 -32.39
N LYS A 195 7.22 -13.98 -31.60
CA LYS A 195 7.06 -14.14 -30.15
C LYS A 195 6.75 -12.81 -29.45
N PHE A 196 7.42 -11.72 -29.83
CA PHE A 196 7.15 -10.39 -29.28
C PHE A 196 5.75 -9.91 -29.65
N ASN A 197 5.35 -10.02 -30.91
CA ASN A 197 4.00 -9.64 -31.34
C ASN A 197 2.93 -10.46 -30.59
N LYS A 198 3.15 -11.76 -30.41
CA LYS A 198 2.26 -12.61 -29.61
C LYS A 198 2.16 -12.14 -28.16
N GLN A 199 3.30 -11.86 -27.53
CA GLN A 199 3.32 -11.34 -26.15
C GLN A 199 2.61 -9.99 -26.03
N GLU A 200 2.80 -9.10 -27.01
CA GLU A 200 2.12 -7.81 -27.06
C GLU A 200 0.60 -7.99 -27.15
N THR A 201 0.12 -8.87 -28.03
CA THR A 201 -1.32 -9.19 -28.15
C THR A 201 -1.90 -9.82 -26.88
N ASP A 202 -1.14 -10.72 -26.22
CA ASP A 202 -1.57 -11.37 -24.98
C ASP A 202 -1.62 -10.38 -23.80
N ILE A 203 -0.72 -9.40 -23.75
CA ILE A 203 -0.75 -8.33 -22.77
C ILE A 203 -1.93 -7.40 -23.02
N ALA A 204 -2.16 -6.98 -24.27
CA ALA A 204 -3.30 -6.14 -24.64
C ALA A 204 -4.63 -6.82 -24.31
N LYS A 205 -4.77 -8.12 -24.58
CA LYS A 205 -5.97 -8.90 -24.23
C LYS A 205 -6.20 -8.95 -22.72
N ARG A 206 -5.17 -9.28 -21.92
CA ARG A 206 -5.28 -9.31 -20.45
C ARG A 206 -5.62 -7.95 -19.87
N TYR A 207 -5.06 -6.87 -20.44
CA TYR A 207 -5.40 -5.51 -20.04
C TYR A 207 -6.89 -5.22 -20.27
N GLN A 208 -7.45 -5.55 -21.44
CA GLN A 208 -8.88 -5.37 -21.71
C GLN A 208 -9.77 -6.21 -20.79
N GLU A 209 -9.42 -7.47 -20.54
CA GLU A 209 -10.15 -8.32 -19.59
C GLU A 209 -10.15 -7.75 -18.17
N HIS A 210 -8.99 -7.27 -17.69
CA HIS A 210 -8.88 -6.64 -16.38
C HIS A 210 -9.65 -5.32 -16.32
N LYS A 211 -9.64 -4.53 -17.40
CA LYS A 211 -10.43 -3.30 -17.53
C LYS A 211 -11.92 -3.57 -17.38
N LEU A 212 -12.45 -4.58 -18.08
CA LEU A 212 -13.86 -4.99 -17.99
C LEU A 212 -14.23 -5.48 -16.59
N LYS A 213 -13.37 -6.30 -15.96
CA LYS A 213 -13.58 -6.77 -14.58
C LYS A 213 -13.59 -5.63 -13.57
N LEU A 214 -12.69 -4.65 -13.72
CA LEU A 214 -12.68 -3.49 -12.84
C LEU A 214 -13.94 -2.64 -13.03
N GLY A 215 -14.38 -2.47 -14.28
CA GLY A 215 -15.64 -1.77 -14.58
C GLY A 215 -16.86 -2.43 -13.95
N SER A 216 -16.96 -3.77 -13.97
CA SER A 216 -18.08 -4.47 -13.32
C SER A 216 -18.05 -4.34 -11.79
N ILE A 217 -16.87 -4.42 -11.18
CA ILE A 217 -16.70 -4.22 -9.73
C ILE A 217 -17.13 -2.81 -9.32
N LEU A 218 -16.67 -1.79 -10.05
CA LEU A 218 -17.04 -0.39 -9.78
C LEU A 218 -18.54 -0.15 -9.90
N SER A 219 -19.19 -0.76 -10.90
CA SER A 219 -20.65 -0.72 -11.06
C SER A 219 -21.39 -1.32 -9.85
N VAL A 220 -20.99 -2.51 -9.39
CA VAL A 220 -21.59 -3.14 -8.20
C VAL A 220 -21.39 -2.29 -6.96
N MET A 221 -20.18 -1.74 -6.74
CA MET A 221 -19.90 -0.86 -5.61
C MET A 221 -20.77 0.41 -5.66
N SER A 222 -20.96 1.00 -6.85
CA SER A 222 -21.83 2.18 -7.01
C SER A 222 -23.28 1.87 -6.60
N VAL A 223 -23.83 0.73 -7.00
CA VAL A 223 -25.19 0.32 -6.63
C VAL A 223 -25.31 0.09 -5.11
N GLN A 224 -24.32 -0.55 -4.49
CA GLN A 224 -24.31 -0.77 -3.04
C GLN A 224 -24.26 0.54 -2.25
N ILE A 225 -23.41 1.48 -2.69
CA ILE A 225 -23.32 2.83 -2.10
C ILE A 225 -24.67 3.54 -2.20
N GLN A 226 -25.34 3.45 -3.36
CA GLN A 226 -26.66 4.04 -3.55
C GLN A 226 -27.71 3.41 -2.63
N GLN A 227 -27.73 2.08 -2.50
CA GLN A 227 -28.67 1.38 -1.61
C GLN A 227 -28.44 1.73 -0.13
N GLN A 228 -27.19 1.85 0.31
CA GLN A 228 -26.86 2.31 1.65
C GLN A 228 -27.35 3.73 1.90
N ASN A 229 -27.21 4.62 0.91
CA ASN A 229 -27.72 5.98 1.00
C ASN A 229 -29.24 6.04 1.18
N GLU A 230 -29.99 5.28 0.38
CA GLU A 230 -31.45 5.22 0.50
C GLU A 230 -31.90 4.63 1.85
N THR A 231 -31.16 3.66 2.37
CA THR A 231 -31.42 3.11 3.72
C THR A 231 -31.19 4.14 4.81
N ILE A 232 -30.08 4.89 4.73
CA ILE A 232 -29.76 5.97 5.68
C ILE A 232 -30.83 7.07 5.63
N LYS A 233 -31.26 7.49 4.44
CA LYS A 233 -32.34 8.46 4.26
C LYS A 233 -33.63 7.97 4.91
N SER A 234 -34.01 6.72 4.68
CA SER A 234 -35.21 6.13 5.26
C SER A 234 -35.18 6.14 6.79
N VAL A 235 -34.08 5.71 7.40
CA VAL A 235 -33.90 5.75 8.88
C VAL A 235 -33.99 7.18 9.40
N PHE A 236 -33.37 8.14 8.72
CA PHE A 236 -33.42 9.54 9.13
C PHE A 236 -34.83 10.12 9.05
N THR A 237 -35.59 9.82 8.00
CA THR A 237 -37.00 10.20 7.88
C THR A 237 -37.81 9.63 9.04
N THR A 238 -37.65 8.35 9.37
CA THR A 238 -38.34 7.72 10.51
C THR A 238 -37.98 8.39 11.83
N ILE A 239 -36.71 8.68 12.08
CA ILE A 239 -36.28 9.40 13.30
C ILE A 239 -36.94 10.79 13.36
N THR A 240 -36.95 11.51 12.23
CA THR A 240 -37.55 12.85 12.11
C THR A 240 -39.06 12.82 12.38
N GLU A 241 -39.77 11.77 11.96
CA GLU A 241 -41.19 11.58 12.24
C GLU A 241 -41.48 11.20 13.70
N LEU A 242 -40.58 10.46 14.37
CA LEU A 242 -40.74 10.06 15.76
C LEU A 242 -40.53 11.21 16.76
N ILE A 243 -39.68 12.19 16.43
CA ILE A 243 -39.35 13.30 17.33
C ILE A 243 -40.57 14.13 17.73
N PRO A 244 -41.46 14.58 16.82
CA PRO A 244 -42.70 15.26 17.19
C PRO A 244 -43.59 14.44 18.11
N ILE A 245 -43.67 13.12 17.90
CA ILE A 245 -44.50 12.21 18.70
C ILE A 245 -43.98 12.13 20.13
N VAL A 246 -42.66 11.96 20.30
CA VAL A 246 -42.01 11.93 21.61
C VAL A 246 -42.16 13.28 22.31
N THR A 247 -41.97 14.38 21.58
CA THR A 247 -42.13 15.75 22.10
C THR A 247 -43.55 16.00 22.58
N LEU A 248 -44.56 15.60 21.80
CA LEU A 248 -45.97 15.74 22.16
C LEU A 248 -46.30 14.90 23.41
N SER A 249 -45.82 13.66 23.45
CA SER A 249 -46.04 12.73 24.56
C SER A 249 -45.44 13.27 25.87
N LEU A 250 -44.22 13.84 25.81
CA LEU A 250 -43.62 14.52 26.96
C LEU A 250 -44.45 15.72 27.41
N GLY A 251 -44.95 16.53 26.47
CA GLY A 251 -45.81 17.68 26.77
C GLY A 251 -47.12 17.29 27.48
N ILE A 252 -47.75 16.20 27.06
CA ILE A 252 -48.96 15.65 27.71
C ILE A 252 -48.62 15.18 29.13
N CYS A 253 -47.52 14.44 29.31
CA CYS A 253 -47.07 14.01 30.64
C CYS A 253 -46.83 15.21 31.58
N GLN A 254 -46.26 16.30 31.05
CA GLN A 254 -46.03 17.53 31.82
C GLN A 254 -47.36 18.20 32.23
N GLN A 255 -48.33 18.29 31.31
CA GLN A 255 -49.65 18.84 31.63
C GLN A 255 -50.38 18.01 32.70
N LEU A 256 -50.37 16.68 32.58
CA LEU A 256 -50.98 15.77 33.57
C LEU A 256 -50.32 15.88 34.96
N ALA A 257 -48.99 16.07 35.01
CA ALA A 257 -48.28 16.30 36.26
C ALA A 257 -48.71 17.63 36.92
N THR A 258 -48.97 18.67 36.13
CA THR A 258 -49.41 19.97 36.68
C THR A 258 -50.87 20.00 37.15
N THR A 259 -51.78 19.26 36.50
CA THR A 259 -53.20 19.20 36.88
C THR A 259 -53.44 18.36 38.13
N THR A 260 -52.62 17.31 38.36
CA THR A 260 -52.70 16.50 39.58
C THR A 260 -52.22 17.23 40.84
N THR A 261 -51.34 18.24 40.69
CA THR A 261 -50.91 19.08 41.82
C THR A 261 -51.95 20.11 42.26
N THR A 262 -52.89 20.52 41.39
CA THR A 262 -53.86 21.59 41.69
C THR A 262 -55.17 21.09 42.31
N SER A 263 -55.51 19.80 42.20
CA SER A 263 -56.81 19.26 42.65
C SER A 263 -56.87 18.75 44.10
N ASN A 264 -55.75 18.71 44.84
CA ASN A 264 -55.69 18.18 46.23
C ASN A 264 -55.70 19.25 47.34
N SER A 265 -56.37 20.39 47.12
CA SER A 265 -56.38 21.51 48.09
C SER A 265 -57.37 21.39 49.25
N THR A 266 -58.07 20.26 49.42
CA THR A 266 -58.84 19.99 50.65
C THR A 266 -58.29 18.76 51.36
N ASP A 267 -57.52 19.04 52.42
CA ASP A 267 -57.35 18.21 53.62
C ASP A 267 -56.29 17.08 53.59
N ARG A 268 -55.00 17.45 53.46
CA ARG A 268 -53.86 16.96 54.27
C ARG A 268 -52.54 17.51 53.72
N GLN A 269 -51.80 18.24 54.55
CA GLN A 269 -50.48 18.77 54.22
C GLN A 269 -49.44 17.65 54.11
N VAL A 270 -49.23 17.14 52.90
CA VAL A 270 -47.97 16.49 52.52
C VAL A 270 -47.28 17.42 51.54
N LYS A 271 -46.26 18.13 52.03
CA LYS A 271 -45.46 19.10 51.27
C LYS A 271 -44.54 18.35 50.32
N LEU A 272 -45.05 17.94 49.16
CA LEU A 272 -44.23 17.35 48.09
C LEU A 272 -43.50 18.48 47.32
N PRO A 273 -42.23 18.32 46.93
CA PRO A 273 -41.44 19.36 46.26
C PRO A 273 -41.82 19.43 44.76
N SER A 274 -42.89 20.16 44.45
CA SER A 274 -43.47 20.29 43.09
C SER A 274 -42.63 21.10 42.11
N ASP A 275 -41.77 22.00 42.60
CA ASP A 275 -41.07 22.95 41.73
C ASP A 275 -39.86 22.31 41.02
N THR A 276 -39.29 21.27 41.61
CA THR A 276 -38.14 20.54 41.06
C THR A 276 -38.49 19.70 39.84
N THR A 277 -39.65 19.03 39.83
CA THR A 277 -40.03 18.10 38.75
C THR A 277 -40.37 18.83 37.45
N THR A 278 -41.08 19.95 37.51
CA THR A 278 -41.45 20.72 36.32
C THR A 278 -40.23 21.34 35.65
N SER A 279 -39.28 21.85 36.46
CA SER A 279 -38.00 22.35 35.95
C SER A 279 -37.18 21.24 35.30
N GLN A 280 -37.11 20.05 35.91
CA GLN A 280 -36.37 18.90 35.35
C GLN A 280 -36.95 18.43 34.01
N ILE A 281 -38.28 18.41 33.87
CA ILE A 281 -38.94 18.05 32.60
C ILE A 281 -38.63 19.09 31.52
N GLN A 282 -38.71 20.39 31.83
CA GLN A 282 -38.37 21.44 30.87
C GLN A 282 -36.89 21.37 30.43
N THR A 283 -35.97 21.10 31.35
CA THR A 283 -34.56 20.87 31.04
C THR A 283 -34.39 19.67 30.11
N LEU A 284 -35.12 18.57 30.33
CA LEU A 284 -35.08 17.39 29.47
C LEU A 284 -35.60 17.68 28.06
N ILE A 285 -36.70 18.45 27.93
CA ILE A 285 -37.24 18.87 26.62
C ILE A 285 -36.22 19.73 25.86
N ASN A 286 -35.62 20.71 26.53
CA ASN A 286 -34.62 21.58 25.91
C ASN A 286 -33.40 20.77 25.46
N PHE A 287 -32.93 19.84 26.30
CA PHE A 287 -31.84 18.92 25.95
C PHE A 287 -32.18 18.07 24.72
N LEU A 288 -33.37 17.47 24.66
CA LEU A 288 -33.81 16.68 23.50
C LEU A 288 -33.87 17.52 22.21
N ASN A 289 -34.34 18.77 22.30
CA ASN A 289 -34.37 19.70 21.17
C ASN A 289 -32.96 20.08 20.70
N GLU A 290 -32.02 20.35 21.63
CA GLU A 290 -30.63 20.64 21.29
C GLU A 290 -29.95 19.43 20.64
N GLN A 291 -30.17 18.22 21.18
CA GLN A 291 -29.65 16.98 20.57
C GLN A 291 -30.23 16.76 19.17
N HIS A 292 -31.52 17.02 18.97
CA HIS A 292 -32.14 16.94 17.66
C HIS A 292 -31.50 17.91 16.66
N GLN A 293 -31.32 19.18 17.02
CA GLN A 293 -30.67 20.15 16.13
C GLN A 293 -29.23 19.76 15.81
N LEU A 294 -28.48 19.25 16.80
CA LEU A 294 -27.10 18.82 16.61
C LEU A 294 -26.99 17.60 15.69
N VAL A 295 -27.89 16.61 15.85
CA VAL A 295 -27.98 15.45 14.96
C VAL A 295 -28.38 15.87 13.55
N SER A 296 -29.38 16.75 13.41
CA SER A 296 -29.83 17.26 12.11
C SER A 296 -28.71 18.00 11.35
N ASN A 297 -27.99 18.89 12.03
CA ASN A 297 -26.85 19.61 11.43
C ASN A 297 -25.69 18.68 11.03
N LYS A 298 -25.39 17.66 11.84
CA LYS A 298 -24.38 16.65 11.50
C LYS A 298 -24.81 15.79 10.33
N HIS A 299 -26.10 15.44 10.26
CA HIS A 299 -26.66 14.66 9.17
C HIS A 299 -26.59 15.44 7.85
N LEU A 300 -26.97 16.72 7.83
CA LEU A 300 -26.89 17.56 6.63
C LEU A 300 -25.46 17.61 6.06
N LYS A 301 -24.47 17.86 6.92
CA LYS A 301 -23.05 17.85 6.51
C LYS A 301 -22.57 16.48 6.02
N PHE A 302 -23.09 15.41 6.61
CA PHE A 302 -22.78 14.06 6.18
C PHE A 302 -23.35 13.79 4.77
N VAL A 303 -24.61 14.17 4.52
CA VAL A 303 -25.28 14.03 3.22
C VAL A 303 -24.55 14.83 2.15
N GLU A 304 -24.21 16.10 2.41
CA GLU A 304 -23.46 16.95 1.46
C GLU A 304 -22.09 16.35 1.09
N ASN A 305 -21.33 15.89 2.09
CA ASN A 305 -20.03 15.26 1.85
C ASN A 305 -20.17 13.94 1.08
N PHE A 306 -21.22 13.17 1.37
CA PHE A 306 -21.50 11.92 0.70
C PHE A 306 -21.88 12.13 -0.76
N GLU A 307 -22.76 13.09 -1.06
CA GLU A 307 -23.12 13.45 -2.44
C GLU A 307 -21.91 13.90 -3.25
N LYS A 308 -21.04 14.73 -2.64
CA LYS A 308 -19.79 15.15 -3.28
C LYS A 308 -18.87 13.96 -3.58
N ASN A 309 -18.73 13.03 -2.65
CA ASN A 309 -17.92 11.83 -2.86
C ASN A 309 -18.52 10.92 -3.95
N ASN A 310 -19.85 10.82 -4.00
CA ASN A 310 -20.53 10.06 -5.05
C ASN A 310 -20.33 10.70 -6.44
N GLN A 311 -20.40 12.03 -6.55
CA GLN A 311 -20.09 12.74 -7.79
C GLN A 311 -18.64 12.50 -8.25
N LEU A 312 -17.68 12.54 -7.32
CA LEU A 312 -16.28 12.23 -7.63
C LEU A 312 -16.09 10.79 -8.09
N LEU A 313 -16.82 9.84 -7.49
CA LEU A 313 -16.80 8.44 -7.90
C LEU A 313 -17.36 8.28 -9.32
N GLN A 314 -18.52 8.89 -9.62
CA GLN A 314 -19.13 8.86 -10.95
C GLN A 314 -18.21 9.46 -12.00
N HIS A 315 -17.62 10.62 -11.73
CA HIS A 315 -16.65 11.24 -12.63
C HIS A 315 -15.40 10.36 -12.83
N GLY A 316 -14.93 9.67 -11.78
CA GLY A 316 -13.84 8.69 -11.90
C GLY A 316 -14.20 7.51 -12.80
N ILE A 317 -15.44 7.02 -12.71
CA ILE A 317 -15.97 5.97 -13.58
C ILE A 317 -16.04 6.47 -15.04
N GLU A 318 -16.57 7.68 -15.26
CA GLU A 318 -16.66 8.30 -16.59
C GLU A 318 -15.29 8.51 -17.24
N LEU A 319 -14.28 8.96 -16.49
CA LEU A 319 -12.91 9.07 -17.00
C LEU A 319 -12.31 7.71 -17.38
N PHE A 320 -12.63 6.67 -16.60
CA PHE A 320 -12.16 5.32 -16.85
C PHE A 320 -12.81 4.69 -18.09
N THR A 321 -14.07 5.02 -18.36
CA THR A 321 -14.80 4.55 -19.54
C THR A 321 -14.48 5.37 -20.80
N SER A 322 -14.38 6.69 -20.71
CA SER A 322 -14.15 7.59 -21.86
C SER A 322 -12.77 7.52 -22.49
N THR A 323 -11.74 7.12 -21.75
CA THR A 323 -10.38 6.90 -22.29
C THR A 323 -10.25 5.65 -23.19
N SER A 324 -11.36 5.09 -23.67
CA SER A 324 -11.41 3.92 -24.56
C SER A 324 -11.67 4.23 -26.04
N GLU A 325 -11.95 5.49 -26.39
CA GLU A 325 -12.06 5.95 -27.79
C GLU A 325 -10.76 6.60 -28.26
#